data_AF-A0A0J1DPK4-F1
#
_entry.id   AF-A0A0J1DPK4-F1
#
_cell.length_a   1.000
_cell.length_b   1.000
_cell.length_c   1.000
_cell.angle_alpha   90.00
_cell.angle_beta   90.00
_cell.angle_gamma   90.00
#
_symmetry.space_group_name_H-M   'P 1'
#
loop_
_entity.id
_entity.type
_entity.pdbx_description
1 polymer ?
#
loop_
_entity_poly.entity_id
_entity_poly.type
_entity_poly.pdbx_seq_one_letter_code
_entity_poly.pdbx_strand_id
1 'polypeptide(L)'
;MSKAIIKPYEELERRIYGYVLPGVPSHEGYVKVGETTRETWVRVCEQVGTVGLTPQLLFDKLARRSDGKWFRDRDLHRFYELHGITKAKLGAATEWFYFDGFPQRAEELAAQNH
;
A
#
# COMPACT_ATOMS: atom_id res chain seq x y z
N MET A 1 22.64 31.51 -14.09
CA MET A 1 22.22 30.60 -13.01
C MET A 1 20.89 29.97 -13.43
N SER A 2 20.91 28.81 -14.07
CA SER A 2 19.70 28.09 -14.46
C SER A 2 19.02 27.52 -13.21
N LYS A 3 17.88 28.10 -12.83
CA LYS A 3 16.98 27.50 -11.83
C LYS A 3 16.39 26.25 -12.48
N ALA A 4 16.83 25.07 -12.05
CA ALA A 4 16.18 23.83 -12.45
C ALA A 4 14.73 23.88 -11.96
N ILE A 5 13.78 24.03 -12.88
CA ILE A 5 12.35 23.87 -12.60
C ILE A 5 12.13 22.36 -12.57
N ILE A 6 12.23 21.76 -11.39
CA ILE A 6 11.83 20.37 -11.16
C ILE A 6 10.31 20.36 -11.22
N LYS A 7 9.73 19.71 -12.23
CA LYS A 7 8.28 19.63 -12.36
C LYS A 7 7.71 18.69 -11.27
N PRO A 8 6.68 19.10 -10.53
CA PRO A 8 6.00 18.30 -9.49
C PRO A 8 5.10 17.19 -10.07
N TYR A 9 5.38 16.72 -11.28
CA TYR A 9 4.54 15.75 -12.01
C TYR A 9 4.52 14.37 -11.32
N GLU A 10 5.62 13.97 -10.69
CA GLU A 10 5.71 12.70 -9.95
C GLU A 10 4.95 12.68 -8.62
N GLU A 11 4.74 13.84 -7.99
CA GLU A 11 3.86 13.94 -6.81
C GLU A 11 2.38 13.84 -7.19
N LEU A 12 2.02 14.24 -8.41
CA LEU A 12 0.63 14.36 -8.89
C LEU A 12 -0.06 13.03 -9.18
N GLU A 13 0.69 11.92 -9.31
CA GLU A 13 0.12 10.59 -9.60
C GLU A 13 0.51 9.53 -8.56
N ARG A 14 1.03 9.92 -7.39
CA ARG A 14 1.35 8.95 -6.32
C ARG A 14 0.11 8.12 -5.99
N ARG A 15 0.27 6.79 -6.04
CA ARG A 15 -0.79 5.82 -5.72
C ARG A 15 -0.45 5.07 -4.44
N ILE A 16 -1.50 4.73 -3.72
CA ILE A 16 -1.49 3.88 -2.53
C ILE A 16 -2.27 2.63 -2.89
N TYR A 17 -1.69 1.47 -2.63
CA TYR A 17 -2.25 0.19 -3.00
C TYR A 17 -2.16 -0.81 -1.87
N GLY A 18 -3.00 -1.84 -1.96
CA GLY A 18 -2.94 -2.99 -1.08
C GLY A 18 -3.12 -4.28 -1.88
N TYR A 19 -2.38 -5.33 -1.52
CA TYR A 19 -2.53 -6.64 -2.15
C TYR A 19 -2.36 -7.78 -1.15
N VAL A 20 -2.86 -8.96 -1.53
CA VAL A 20 -2.70 -10.23 -0.79
C VAL A 20 -1.94 -11.24 -1.63
N LEU A 21 -1.41 -12.28 -0.97
CA LEU A 21 -0.79 -13.44 -1.61
C LEU A 21 -1.63 -14.70 -1.30
N PRO A 22 -2.70 -14.97 -2.08
CA PRO A 22 -3.52 -16.15 -1.90
C PRO A 22 -2.67 -17.43 -2.01
N GLY A 23 -2.93 -18.40 -1.13
CA GLY A 23 -2.21 -19.68 -1.14
C GLY A 23 -0.80 -19.63 -0.56
N VAL A 24 -0.36 -18.51 0.05
CA VAL A 24 0.91 -18.41 0.77
C VAL A 24 0.66 -18.45 2.28
N PRO A 25 0.89 -19.58 2.97
CA PRO A 25 0.52 -19.75 4.38
C PRO A 25 1.14 -18.71 5.33
N SER A 26 2.37 -18.27 5.06
CA SER A 26 3.05 -17.25 5.87
C SER A 26 2.45 -15.85 5.76
N HIS A 27 1.58 -15.61 4.78
CA HIS A 27 0.95 -14.32 4.49
C HIS A 27 -0.58 -14.40 4.57
N GLU A 28 -1.13 -15.51 5.06
CA GLU A 28 -2.57 -15.69 5.22
C GLU A 28 -3.15 -14.66 6.21
N GLY A 29 -4.25 -14.03 5.81
CA GLY A 29 -4.89 -12.95 6.58
C GLY A 29 -4.13 -11.62 6.57
N TYR A 30 -2.96 -11.53 5.93
CA TYR A 30 -2.19 -10.30 5.81
C TYR A 30 -2.47 -9.57 4.49
N VAL A 31 -2.51 -8.25 4.56
CA VAL A 31 -2.51 -7.33 3.42
C VAL A 31 -1.21 -6.56 3.41
N LYS A 32 -0.49 -6.57 2.29
CA LYS A 32 0.64 -5.66 2.09
C LYS A 32 0.12 -4.32 1.62
N VAL A 33 0.59 -3.23 2.22
CA VAL A 33 0.23 -1.87 1.81
C VAL A 33 1.48 -1.05 1.50
N GLY A 34 1.50 -0.43 0.33
CA GLY A 34 2.62 0.39 -0.13
C GLY A 34 2.17 1.54 -1.00
N GLU A 35 3.15 2.34 -1.41
CA GLU A 35 2.97 3.45 -2.36
C GLU A 35 3.82 3.26 -3.62
N THR A 36 3.42 3.93 -4.70
CA THR A 36 4.17 3.94 -5.96
C THR A 36 3.89 5.23 -6.74
N THR A 37 4.82 5.63 -7.59
CA THR A 37 4.62 6.64 -8.65
C THR A 37 4.60 6.00 -10.05
N ARG A 38 4.74 4.67 -10.11
CA ARG A 38 4.62 3.86 -11.33
C ARG A 38 3.23 3.20 -11.39
N GLU A 39 2.97 2.49 -12.48
CA GLU A 39 1.81 1.60 -12.56
C GLU A 39 1.85 0.56 -11.43
N THR A 40 0.71 0.41 -10.73
CA THR A 40 0.60 -0.33 -9.49
C THR A 40 0.84 -1.82 -9.70
N TRP A 41 0.27 -2.43 -10.73
CA TRP A 41 0.41 -3.85 -10.99
C TRP A 41 1.87 -4.24 -11.32
N VAL A 42 2.58 -3.43 -12.12
CA VAL A 42 4.01 -3.58 -12.38
C VAL A 42 4.80 -3.55 -11.07
N ARG A 43 4.53 -2.58 -10.19
CA ARG A 43 5.22 -2.47 -8.89
C ARG A 43 4.96 -3.68 -8.00
N VAL A 44 3.73 -4.16 -7.95
CA VAL A 44 3.35 -5.37 -7.19
C VAL A 44 4.08 -6.59 -7.72
N CYS A 45 4.10 -6.79 -9.05
CA CYS A 45 4.83 -7.90 -9.67
C CYS A 45 6.34 -7.85 -9.35
N GLU A 46 6.97 -6.67 -9.43
CA GLU A 46 8.37 -6.46 -9.05
C GLU A 46 8.64 -6.85 -7.58
N GLN A 47 7.74 -6.50 -6.66
CA GLN A 47 7.89 -6.81 -5.24
C GLN A 47 7.72 -8.28 -4.92
N VAL A 48 6.80 -8.97 -5.61
CA VAL A 48 6.58 -10.41 -5.40
C VAL A 48 7.78 -11.21 -5.91
N GLY A 49 8.29 -10.88 -7.10
CA GLY A 49 9.59 -11.33 -7.62
C GLY A 49 9.83 -12.85 -7.70
N THR A 50 8.81 -13.67 -7.39
CA THR A 50 8.93 -15.11 -7.17
C THR A 50 8.01 -15.84 -8.13
N VAL A 51 8.59 -16.72 -8.95
CA VAL A 51 7.85 -17.57 -9.90
C VAL A 51 6.84 -18.43 -9.16
N GLY A 52 5.61 -18.47 -9.65
CA GLY A 52 4.52 -19.27 -9.08
C GLY A 52 3.71 -18.57 -7.99
N LEU A 53 4.08 -17.36 -7.57
CA LEU A 53 3.22 -16.53 -6.72
C LEU A 53 2.35 -15.61 -7.59
N THR A 54 1.04 -15.60 -7.31
CA THR A 54 0.09 -14.72 -8.00
C THR A 54 -0.51 -13.74 -6.99
N PRO A 55 -0.07 -12.48 -6.95
CA PRO A 55 -0.67 -11.48 -6.08
C PRO A 55 -2.08 -11.13 -6.55
N GLN A 56 -2.93 -10.76 -5.59
CA GLN A 56 -4.25 -10.20 -5.87
C GLN A 56 -4.32 -8.78 -5.32
N LEU A 57 -4.48 -7.81 -6.22
CA LEU A 57 -4.68 -6.41 -5.86
C LEU A 57 -6.06 -6.24 -5.21
N LEU A 58 -6.10 -5.61 -4.04
CA LEU A 58 -7.33 -5.30 -3.32
C LEU A 58 -7.83 -3.90 -3.66
N PHE A 59 -6.94 -2.92 -3.59
CA PHE A 59 -7.24 -1.53 -3.89
C PHE A 59 -6.04 -0.84 -4.49
N ASP A 60 -6.32 0.21 -5.26
CA ASP A 60 -5.33 1.08 -5.86
C ASP A 60 -5.95 2.46 -6.09
N LYS A 61 -5.41 3.47 -5.41
CA LYS A 61 -6.02 4.81 -5.36
C LYS A 61 -5.00 5.92 -5.27
N LEU A 62 -5.43 7.13 -5.60
CA LEU A 62 -4.59 8.32 -5.46
C LEU A 62 -4.24 8.55 -3.99
N ALA A 63 -2.98 8.86 -3.72
CA ALA A 63 -2.45 9.12 -2.38
C ALA A 63 -2.80 10.53 -1.89
N ARG A 64 -4.09 10.91 -2.04
CA ARG A 64 -4.60 12.24 -1.75
C ARG A 64 -5.81 12.17 -0.84
N ARG A 65 -5.75 12.93 0.24
CA ARG A 65 -6.84 13.13 1.21
C ARG A 65 -7.94 14.01 0.63
N SER A 66 -9.10 14.03 1.26
CA SER A 66 -10.24 14.87 0.85
C SER A 66 -9.94 16.37 0.99
N ASP A 67 -9.03 16.75 1.90
CA ASP A 67 -8.55 18.14 2.03
C ASP A 67 -7.55 18.55 0.93
N GLY A 68 -7.28 17.64 -0.01
CA GLY A 68 -6.38 17.84 -1.14
C GLY A 68 -4.91 17.62 -0.81
N LYS A 69 -4.53 17.30 0.43
CA LYS A 69 -3.15 17.01 0.80
C LYS A 69 -2.73 15.61 0.37
N TRP A 70 -1.48 15.49 -0.05
CA TRP A 70 -0.84 14.21 -0.31
C TRP A 70 -0.52 13.50 1.01
N PHE A 71 -0.61 12.18 1.00
CA PHE A 71 -0.17 11.34 2.11
C PHE A 71 0.74 10.21 1.61
N ARG A 72 1.53 9.66 2.51
CA ARG A 72 2.43 8.52 2.25
C ARG A 72 1.81 7.25 2.80
N ASP A 73 2.27 6.11 2.30
CA ASP A 73 1.94 4.79 2.87
C ASP A 73 2.20 4.71 4.37
N ARG A 74 3.28 5.33 4.85
CA ARG A 74 3.62 5.44 6.28
C ARG A 74 2.55 6.14 7.12
N ASP A 75 1.83 7.09 6.54
CA ASP A 75 0.70 7.74 7.22
C ASP A 75 -0.47 6.76 7.36
N LEU A 76 -0.74 5.98 6.32
CA LEU A 76 -1.77 4.94 6.32
C LEU A 76 -1.40 3.77 7.25
N HIS A 77 -0.12 3.39 7.30
CA HIS A 77 0.40 2.39 8.24
C HIS A 77 0.12 2.81 9.68
N ARG A 78 0.46 4.05 10.03
CA ARG A 78 0.16 4.61 11.35
C ARG A 78 -1.34 4.64 11.61
N PHE A 79 -2.15 5.01 10.62
CA PHE A 79 -3.60 5.01 10.74
C PHE A 79 -4.15 3.61 11.05
N TYR A 80 -3.67 2.57 10.38
CA TYR A 80 -4.01 1.17 10.68
C TYR A 80 -3.64 0.76 12.10
N GLU A 81 -2.42 1.09 12.55
CA GLU A 81 -1.99 0.80 13.91
C GLU A 81 -2.89 1.47 14.95
N LEU A 82 -3.31 2.73 14.71
CA LEU A 82 -4.26 3.45 15.56
C LEU A 82 -5.66 2.80 15.59
N HIS A 83 -6.04 2.07 14.54
CA HIS A 83 -7.30 1.31 14.46
C HIS A 83 -7.17 -0.14 14.94
N GLY A 84 -6.05 -0.49 15.60
CA GLY A 84 -5.82 -1.81 16.17
C GLY A 84 -5.43 -2.88 15.15
N ILE A 85 -5.11 -2.49 13.91
CA ILE A 85 -4.63 -3.42 12.89
C ILE A 85 -3.16 -3.74 13.18
N THR A 86 -2.87 -5.02 13.35
CA THR A 86 -1.54 -5.47 13.77
C THR A 86 -0.58 -5.52 12.59
N LYS A 87 0.56 -4.87 12.75
CA LYS A 87 1.67 -4.94 11.80
C LYS A 87 2.41 -6.27 11.92
N ALA A 88 2.71 -6.91 10.80
CA ALA A 88 3.35 -8.22 10.78
C ALA A 88 4.80 -8.17 11.27
N LYS A 89 5.26 -9.27 11.87
CA LYS A 89 6.68 -9.52 12.20
C LYS A 89 7.29 -10.56 11.25
N LEU A 90 7.03 -10.40 9.96
CA LEU A 90 7.54 -11.29 8.90
C LEU A 90 8.98 -10.88 8.53
N GLY A 91 9.92 -11.11 9.45
CA GLY A 91 11.32 -10.70 9.28
C GLY A 91 11.46 -9.18 9.13
N ALA A 92 12.14 -8.72 8.07
CA ALA A 92 12.31 -7.30 7.77
C ALA A 92 11.10 -6.65 7.07
N ALA A 93 10.06 -7.42 6.72
CA ALA A 93 8.93 -6.91 5.97
C ALA A 93 7.97 -6.13 6.89
N THR A 94 8.08 -4.80 6.86
CA THR A 94 7.32 -3.87 7.71
C THR A 94 6.09 -3.30 7.01
N GLU A 95 5.60 -3.91 5.94
CA GLU A 95 4.50 -3.35 5.13
C GLU A 95 3.24 -4.23 5.14
N TRP A 96 3.25 -5.29 5.94
CA TRP A 96 2.15 -6.25 6.05
C TRP A 96 1.31 -5.99 7.30
N PHE A 97 0.00 -6.04 7.15
CA PHE A 97 -0.98 -5.75 8.18
C PHE A 97 -2.00 -6.87 8.27
N TYR A 98 -2.28 -7.35 9.48
CA TYR A 98 -3.19 -8.47 9.72
C TYR A 98 -4.62 -7.99 9.78
N PHE A 99 -5.43 -8.45 8.83
CA PHE A 99 -6.85 -8.12 8.70
C PHE A 99 -7.76 -9.31 9.06
N ASP A 100 -7.22 -10.35 9.69
CA ASP A 100 -7.98 -11.50 10.21
C ASP A 100 -8.93 -12.13 9.17
N GLY A 101 -8.45 -12.25 7.92
CA GLY A 101 -9.27 -12.80 6.83
C GLY A 101 -10.30 -11.84 6.22
N PHE A 102 -10.33 -10.57 6.64
CA PHE A 102 -11.19 -9.51 6.08
C PHE A 102 -10.38 -8.47 5.29
N PRO A 103 -9.76 -8.84 4.16
CA PRO A 103 -8.92 -7.94 3.38
C PRO A 103 -9.66 -6.68 2.88
N GLN A 104 -10.99 -6.74 2.72
CA GLN A 104 -11.81 -5.60 2.29
C GLN A 104 -11.72 -4.43 3.29
N ARG A 105 -11.56 -4.74 4.59
CA ARG A 105 -11.42 -3.72 5.64
C ARG A 105 -10.16 -2.85 5.45
N ALA A 106 -9.14 -3.36 4.75
CA ALA A 106 -7.98 -2.57 4.39
C ALA A 106 -8.36 -1.42 3.46
N GLU A 107 -9.17 -1.69 2.44
CA GLU A 107 -9.66 -0.64 1.54
C GLU A 107 -10.56 0.37 2.26
N GLU A 108 -11.49 -0.12 3.09
CA GLU A 108 -12.40 0.73 3.87
C GLU A 108 -11.65 1.70 4.78
N LEU A 109 -10.68 1.21 5.55
CA LEU A 109 -9.85 2.05 6.42
C LEU A 109 -8.96 2.98 5.61
N ALA A 110 -8.41 2.50 4.49
CA ALA A 110 -7.67 3.37 3.60
C ALA A 110 -8.57 4.52 3.13
N ALA A 111 -9.81 4.26 2.73
CA ALA A 111 -10.77 5.28 2.25
C ALA A 111 -11.11 6.32 3.32
N GLN A 112 -11.08 5.94 4.60
CA GLN A 112 -11.33 6.82 5.75
C GLN A 112 -10.12 7.67 6.16
N ASN A 113 -8.95 7.44 5.57
CA ASN A 113 -7.74 8.22 5.85
C ASN A 113 -7.83 9.61 5.17
N HIS A 114 -8.51 10.55 5.86
CA HIS A 114 -8.73 11.94 5.46
C HIS A 114 -7.73 12.91 6.07
#